data_AF-A0A926HFV6-F1
#
_entry.id   AF-A0A926HFV6-F1
#
_cell.length_a   1.000
_cell.length_b   1.000
_cell.length_c   1.000
_cell.angle_alpha   90.00
_cell.angle_beta   90.00
_cell.angle_gamma   90.00
#
_symmetry.space_group_name_H-M   'P 1'
#
loop_
_entity.id
_entity.type
_entity.pdbx_description
1 polymer ?
#
loop_
_entity_poly.entity_id
_entity_poly.type
_entity_poly.pdbx_seq_one_letter_code
_entity_poly.pdbx_strand_id
1 'polypeptide(L)' 'MAVRVGMAYNDTPGRVHYAYKLAVGRSATPGEIVEATSYLGRAQLALKGSPVNIERVPRTALASYLRTLLSSDEFIFVD' A
#
# COMPACT_ATOMS: atom_id res chain seq x y z
N MET A 1 -3.39 -9.02 -6.24
CA MET A 1 -3.23 -8.77 -4.79
C MET A 1 -4.06 -7.61 -4.25
N ALA A 2 -3.98 -6.40 -4.82
CA ALA A 2 -4.72 -5.21 -4.35
C ALA A 2 -6.25 -5.40 -4.21
N VAL A 3 -6.86 -6.26 -5.05
CA VAL A 3 -8.30 -6.59 -4.97
C VAL A 3 -8.66 -7.35 -3.69
N ARG A 4 -7.83 -8.32 -3.27
CA ARG A 4 -8.06 -9.11 -2.06
C ARG A 4 -7.82 -8.28 -0.79
N VAL A 5 -6.78 -7.43 -0.78
CA VAL A 5 -6.48 -6.53 0.34
C VAL A 5 -7.60 -5.50 0.54
N GLY A 6 -8.13 -4.92 -0.55
CA GLY A 6 -9.21 -3.95 -0.49
C GLY A 6 -10.58 -4.51 -0.10
N MET A 7 -10.82 -5.82 -0.30
CA MET A 7 -12.06 -6.50 0.10
C MET A 7 -12.01 -7.07 1.54
N ALA A 8 -10.84 -7.41 2.06
CA ALA A 8 -10.69 -8.07 3.36
C ALA A 8 -10.66 -7.11 4.56
N TYR A 9 -10.24 -5.86 4.36
CA TYR A 9 -10.14 -4.85 5.42
C TYR A 9 -10.68 -3.51 4.94
N ASN A 10 -11.54 -2.89 5.73
CA ASN A 10 -12.11 -1.56 5.44
C ASN A 10 -11.25 -0.42 5.99
N ASP A 11 -10.34 -0.72 6.93
CA ASP A 11 -9.44 0.23 7.57
C ASP A 11 -8.02 0.16 6.98
N THR A 12 -7.36 1.32 6.92
CA THR A 12 -5.99 1.45 6.39
C THR A 12 -4.96 0.60 7.15
N PRO A 13 -4.94 0.55 8.50
CA PRO A 13 -4.00 -0.29 9.23
C PRO A 13 -4.12 -1.79 8.89
N GLY A 14 -5.33 -2.34 8.83
CA GLY A 14 -5.56 -3.74 8.45
C GLY A 14 -5.05 -4.06 7.05
N ARG A 15 -5.27 -3.15 6.09
CA ARG A 15 -4.74 -3.29 4.71
C ARG A 15 -3.21 -3.30 4.69
N VAL A 16 -2.56 -2.46 5.48
CA VAL A 16 -1.10 -2.39 5.59
C VAL A 16 -0.54 -3.65 6.25
N HIS A 17 -1.14 -4.13 7.34
CA HIS A 17 -0.72 -5.39 7.95
C HIS A 17 -0.81 -6.57 6.97
N TYR A 18 -1.90 -6.68 6.22
CA TYR A 18 -2.07 -7.74 5.24
C TYR A 18 -1.09 -7.60 4.07
N ALA A 19 -0.82 -6.37 3.61
CA ALA A 19 0.21 -6.09 2.61
C ALA A 19 1.60 -6.57 3.07
N TYR A 20 1.99 -6.24 4.30
CA TYR A 20 3.26 -6.70 4.90
C TYR A 20 3.30 -8.23 5.04
N LYS A 21 2.22 -8.87 5.47
CA LYS A 21 2.19 -10.35 5.54
C LYS A 21 2.41 -11.01 4.18
N LEU A 22 1.92 -10.40 3.11
CA LEU A 22 2.10 -10.90 1.75
C LEU A 22 3.50 -10.65 1.18
N ALA A 23 4.11 -9.50 1.50
CA ALA A 23 5.42 -9.13 0.99
C ALA A 23 6.57 -9.73 1.82
N VAL A 24 6.55 -9.48 3.14
CA VAL A 24 7.65 -9.79 4.06
C VAL A 24 7.35 -10.92 5.05
N GLY A 25 6.18 -11.56 4.97
CA GLY A 25 5.81 -12.68 5.85
C GLY A 25 5.50 -12.31 7.31
N ARG A 26 5.52 -11.02 7.69
CA ARG A 26 5.20 -10.54 9.04
C ARG A 26 4.17 -9.42 9.04
N SER A 27 3.62 -9.10 10.20
CA SER A 27 2.80 -7.89 10.36
C SER A 27 3.67 -6.64 10.29
N ALA A 28 3.09 -5.56 9.75
CA ALA A 28 3.67 -4.22 9.83
C ALA A 28 3.84 -3.76 11.30
N THR A 29 4.91 -3.04 11.59
CA THR A 29 5.15 -2.35 12.86
C THR A 29 4.38 -1.02 12.91
N PRO A 30 4.22 -0.39 14.09
CA PRO A 30 3.55 0.91 14.19
C PRO A 30 4.20 2.01 13.31
N GLY A 31 5.53 2.04 13.23
CA GLY A 31 6.24 3.01 12.37
C GLY A 31 5.93 2.81 10.89
N GLU A 32 5.94 1.56 10.44
CA GLU A 32 5.61 1.21 9.05
C GLU A 32 4.16 1.51 8.69
N ILE A 33 3.23 1.40 9.65
CA ILE A 33 1.83 1.80 9.44
C ILE A 33 1.71 3.31 9.24
N VAL A 34 2.46 4.10 10.01
CA VAL A 34 2.50 5.56 9.87
C VAL A 34 3.03 5.94 8.50
N GLU A 35 4.16 5.34 8.08
CA GLU A 35 4.77 5.59 6.77
C GLU A 35 3.85 5.18 5.62
N ALA A 36 3.24 4.00 5.70
CA ALA A 36 2.30 3.50 4.71
C ALA A 36 1.07 4.39 4.60
N THR A 37 0.52 4.85 5.73
CA THR A 37 -0.63 5.77 5.76
C THR A 37 -0.28 7.10 5.11
N SER A 38 0.91 7.65 5.40
CA SER A 38 1.42 8.86 4.77
C SER A 38 1.62 8.70 3.26
N TYR A 39 2.19 7.58 2.83
CA TYR A 39 2.32 7.25 1.40
C TYR A 39 0.96 7.19 0.72
N LEU A 40 0.00 6.46 1.28
CA LEU A 40 -1.34 6.31 0.70
C LEU A 40 -2.07 7.65 0.59
N GLY A 41 -1.95 8.52 1.60
CA GLY A 41 -2.49 9.88 1.55
C GLY A 41 -1.90 10.70 0.40
N ARG A 42 -0.57 10.71 0.27
CA ARG A 42 0.13 11.40 -0.84
C ARG A 42 -0.25 10.83 -2.20
N ALA A 43 -0.31 9.51 -2.33
CA ALA A 43 -0.69 8.84 -3.58
C ALA A 43 -2.14 9.18 -3.98
N GLN A 44 -3.08 9.20 -3.03
CA GLN A 44 -4.45 9.61 -3.31
C GLN A 44 -4.54 11.07 -3.75
N LEU A 45 -3.80 11.98 -3.10
CA LEU A 45 -3.74 13.39 -3.50
C LEU A 45 -3.19 13.55 -4.91
N ALA A 46 -2.10 12.84 -5.25
CA ALA A 46 -1.52 12.86 -6.59
C ALA A 46 -2.50 12.35 -7.66
N LEU A 47 -3.32 11.35 -7.32
CA LEU A 47 -4.31 10.78 -8.23
C LEU A 47 -5.53 11.66 -8.44
N LYS A 48 -5.82 12.65 -7.58
CA LYS A 48 -6.94 13.59 -7.78
C LYS A 48 -6.76 14.49 -9.01
N GLY A 49 -5.52 14.70 -9.46
CA GLY A 49 -5.21 15.44 -10.71
C GLY A 49 -5.09 14.54 -11.95
N SER A 50 -5.35 13.24 -11.82
CA SER A 50 -5.21 12.24 -12.89
C SER A 50 -6.57 11.90 -13.50
N PRO A 51 -6.65 11.44 -14.76
CA PRO A 51 -7.90 10.94 -15.36
C PRO A 51 -8.45 9.64 -14.72
N VAL A 52 -7.91 9.22 -13.57
CA VAL A 52 -8.38 8.04 -12.84
C VAL A 52 -9.75 8.35 -12.22
N ASN A 53 -10.74 7.50 -12.50
CA ASN A 53 -12.05 7.56 -11.86
C ASN A 53 -11.89 7.62 -10.34
N ILE A 54 -12.57 8.57 -9.68
CA ILE A 54 -12.47 8.84 -8.25
C ILE A 54 -12.74 7.60 -7.38
N GLU A 55 -13.63 6.71 -7.82
CA GLU A 55 -13.93 5.44 -7.14
C GLU A 55 -12.73 4.47 -7.16
N ARG A 56 -11.85 4.61 -8.14
CA ARG A 56 -10.65 3.78 -8.31
C ARG A 56 -9.44 4.36 -7.58
N VAL A 57 -9.45 5.62 -7.17
CA VAL A 57 -8.32 6.31 -6.52
C VAL A 57 -7.77 5.53 -5.31
N PRO A 58 -8.60 5.07 -4.34
CA PRO A 58 -8.09 4.31 -3.19
C PRO A 58 -7.43 2.99 -3.60
N ARG A 59 -8.00 2.30 -4.59
CA ARG A 59 -7.50 1.02 -5.10
C ARG A 59 -6.18 1.21 -5.85
N THR A 60 -6.08 2.25 -6.67
CA THR A 60 -4.88 2.59 -7.42
C THR A 60 -3.74 3.01 -6.50
N ALA A 61 -4.02 3.82 -5.47
CA ALA A 61 -3.05 4.18 -4.45
C ALA A 61 -2.50 2.94 -3.71
N LEU A 62 -3.39 2.01 -3.32
CA LEU A 62 -2.98 0.75 -2.68
C LEU A 62 -2.16 -0.15 -3.61
N ALA A 63 -2.52 -0.22 -4.89
CA ALA A 63 -1.75 -0.99 -5.88
C ALA A 63 -0.34 -0.41 -6.09
N SER A 64 -0.21 0.92 -6.12
CA SER A 64 1.08 1.61 -6.18
C SER A 64 1.92 1.29 -4.93
N TYR A 65 1.31 1.41 -3.75
CA TYR A 65 1.97 1.10 -2.50
C TYR A 65 2.49 -0.35 -2.43
N LEU A 66 1.67 -1.32 -2.84
CA LEU A 66 2.08 -2.74 -2.88
C LEU A 66 3.24 -2.99 -3.83
N ARG A 67 3.27 -2.32 -5.00
CA ARG A 67 4.40 -2.40 -5.91
C ARG A 67 5.67 -1.86 -5.27
N THR A 68 5.59 -0.69 -4.64
CA THR A 68 6.73 -0.10 -3.93
C THR A 68 7.23 -1.02 -2.81
N LEU A 69 6.33 -1.58 -2.01
CA LEU A 69 6.68 -2.51 -0.93
C LEU A 69 7.40 -3.76 -1.45
N LEU A 70 6.88 -4.38 -2.51
CA LEU A 70 7.48 -5.57 -3.13
C LEU A 70 8.83 -5.25 -3.81
N SER A 71 8.94 -4.09 -4.46
CA SER A 71 10.21 -3.67 -5.07
C SER A 71 11.27 -3.30 -4.04
N SER A 72 10.87 -2.85 -2.85
CA SER A 72 11.79 -2.58 -1.75
C SER A 72 12.41 -3.87 -1.21
N ASP A 73 11.67 -4.99 -1.19
CA ASP A 73 12.22 -6.31 -0.85
C ASP A 73 13.16 -6.87 -1.94
N GLU A 74 12.86 -6.60 -3.22
CA GLU A 74 13.70 -7.04 -4.35
C GLU A 74 15.07 -6.34 -4.41
N PHE A 75 15.26 -5.27 -3.65
CA PHE A 75 16.50 -4.47 -3.62
C PHE A 75 17.30 -4.55 -2.31
N ILE A 76 16.94 -5.43 -1.36
CA ILE A 76 17.83 -5.79 -0.22
C ILE A 76 18.75 -6.94 -0.63
N PHE A 77 19.49 -6.72 -1.71
CA PHE A 77 20.79 -7.36 -1.98
C PHE A 77 21.68 -6.27 -2.58
N VAL A 78 22.05 -5.30 -1.74
CA VAL A 78 23.22 -4.46 -2.00
C VAL A 78 24.01 -4.41 -0.69
N ASP A 79 25.04 -5.27 -0.67
CA ASP A 79 26.25 -5.34 0.16
C ASP A 79 26.26 -4.61 1.53
#